data_AF-A0A5C7LLJ1-F1
#
_entry.id   AF-A0A5C7LLJ1-F1
#
_cell.length_a   1.000
_cell.length_b   1.000
_cell.length_c   1.000
_cell.angle_alpha   90.00
_cell.angle_beta   90.00
_cell.angle_gamma   90.00
#
_symmetry.space_group_name_H-M   'P 1'
#
loop_
_entity.id
_entity.type
_entity.pdbx_description
1 polymer ?
#
loop_
_entity_poly.entity_id
_entity_poly.type
_entity_poly.pdbx_seq_one_letter_code
_entity_poly.pdbx_strand_id
1 'polypeptide(L)'
;MGNRKVKPLTIRQAEEKWPAVMYFKEKMLRKLIKHESKGGWDLDSLDSLVNRLKEETAEIEETIEAYEKLPAYLREDPSIKAAFQENIRAEAADVGNFAMMIFDNSKNL
;
A
#
# COMPACT_ATOMS: atom_id res chain seq x y z
N MET A 1 -1.00 18.58 -38.40
CA MET A 1 -1.11 18.70 -36.93
C MET A 1 -0.01 17.84 -36.32
N GLY A 2 1.04 18.47 -35.78
CA GLY A 2 2.22 17.76 -35.30
C GLY A 2 1.96 17.05 -33.96
N ASN A 3 2.16 15.74 -33.95
CA ASN A 3 2.19 14.93 -32.73
C ASN A 3 3.38 15.39 -31.87
N ARG A 4 3.17 16.35 -30.96
CA ARG A 4 4.18 16.70 -29.95
C ARG A 4 4.32 15.49 -29.03
N LYS A 5 5.34 14.66 -29.25
CA LYS A 5 5.76 13.62 -28.31
C LYS A 5 6.13 14.31 -27.00
N VAL A 6 5.28 14.14 -25.99
CA VAL A 6 5.58 14.60 -24.63
C VAL A 6 6.80 13.81 -24.15
N LYS A 7 7.86 14.51 -23.74
CA LYS A 7 9.03 13.84 -23.14
C LYS A 7 8.60 13.18 -21.83
N PRO A 8 9.03 11.94 -21.55
CA PRO A 8 8.74 11.30 -20.27
C PRO A 8 9.37 12.09 -19.11
N LEU A 9 8.71 12.10 -17.97
CA LEU A 9 9.22 12.71 -16.74
C LEU A 9 10.44 11.93 -16.24
N THR A 10 11.39 12.62 -15.63
CA THR A 10 12.41 11.96 -14.80
C THR A 10 11.78 11.45 -13.50
N ILE A 11 12.47 10.54 -12.79
CA ILE A 11 12.00 10.05 -11.47
C ILE A 11 11.75 11.22 -10.52
N ARG A 12 12.71 12.14 -10.39
CA ARG A 12 12.57 13.32 -9.53
C ARG A 12 11.33 14.16 -9.90
N GLN A 13 11.10 14.41 -11.19
CA GLN A 13 9.91 15.15 -11.64
C GLN A 13 8.61 14.39 -11.34
N ALA A 14 8.64 13.07 -11.40
CA ALA A 14 7.51 12.23 -11.05
C ALA A 14 7.24 12.25 -9.53
N GLU A 15 8.27 12.20 -8.68
CA GLU A 15 8.14 12.31 -7.22
C GLU A 15 7.59 13.67 -6.79
N GLU A 16 8.06 14.76 -7.42
CA GLU A 16 7.53 16.12 -7.20
C GLU A 16 6.06 16.22 -7.65
N LYS A 17 5.70 15.58 -8.76
CA LYS A 17 4.33 15.57 -9.29
C LYS A 17 3.37 14.69 -8.49
N TRP A 18 3.88 13.60 -7.91
CA TRP A 18 3.09 12.58 -7.21
C TRP A 18 3.64 12.33 -5.81
N PRO A 19 3.51 13.30 -4.88
CA PRO A 19 3.99 13.16 -3.50
C PRO A 19 3.35 11.98 -2.77
N ALA A 20 2.17 11.52 -3.19
CA ALA A 20 1.52 10.33 -2.66
C ALA A 20 2.37 9.06 -2.80
N VAL A 21 3.16 8.93 -3.86
CA VAL A 21 4.09 7.80 -4.04
C VAL A 21 5.16 7.81 -2.94
N MET A 22 5.69 8.99 -2.63
CA MET A 22 6.71 9.14 -1.58
C MET A 22 6.14 8.88 -0.19
N TYR A 23 4.94 9.40 0.08
CA TYR A 23 4.24 9.14 1.33
C TYR A 23 3.92 7.64 1.50
N PHE A 24 3.46 6.99 0.44
CA PHE A 24 3.19 5.55 0.44
C PHE A 24 4.45 4.73 0.69
N LYS A 25 5.55 5.07 0.00
CA LYS A 25 6.88 4.47 0.24
C LYS A 25 7.31 4.61 1.70
N GLU A 26 7.11 5.77 2.32
CA GLU A 26 7.44 5.98 3.73
C GLU A 26 6.59 5.08 4.64
N LYS A 27 5.28 4.98 4.39
CA LYS A 27 4.38 4.09 5.14
C LYS A 27 4.78 2.62 5.01
N MET A 28 5.08 2.17 3.80
CA MET A 28 5.62 0.84 3.53
C MET A 28 6.86 0.55 4.38
N LEU A 29 7.87 1.43 4.31
CA LEU A 29 9.11 1.30 5.08
C LEU A 29 8.88 1.26 6.59
N ARG A 30 7.98 2.10 7.12
CA ARG A 30 7.64 2.09 8.55
C ARG A 30 7.04 0.76 9.01
N LYS A 31 6.17 0.13 8.20
CA LYS A 31 5.63 -1.20 8.50
C LYS A 31 6.71 -2.29 8.44
N LEU A 32 7.61 -2.23 7.46
CA LEU A 32 8.76 -3.15 7.39
C LEU A 32 9.67 -3.03 8.61
N ILE A 33 10.01 -1.81 9.05
CA ILE A 33 10.80 -1.56 10.26
C ILE A 33 10.12 -2.16 11.49
N LYS A 34 8.79 -2.00 11.63
CA LYS A 34 8.03 -2.58 12.75
C LYS A 34 8.10 -4.11 12.76
N HIS A 35 8.22 -4.74 11.58
CA HIS A 35 8.20 -6.19 11.41
C HIS A 35 9.59 -6.80 11.19
N GLU A 36 10.67 -6.01 11.29
CA GLU A 36 12.06 -6.48 11.08
C GLU A 36 12.40 -7.70 11.94
N SER A 37 11.88 -7.75 13.17
CA SER A 37 12.09 -8.87 14.10
C SER A 37 11.48 -10.20 13.64
N LYS A 38 10.58 -10.19 12.65
CA LYS A 38 9.98 -11.40 12.06
C LYS A 38 10.86 -12.03 10.98
N GLY A 39 11.99 -11.40 10.63
CA GLY A 39 12.89 -11.86 9.57
C GLY A 39 12.59 -11.23 8.21
N GLY A 40 13.40 -11.60 7.21
CA GLY A 40 13.20 -11.19 5.81
C GLY A 40 12.28 -12.14 5.04
N TRP A 41 11.93 -11.75 3.81
CA TRP A 41 11.06 -12.50 2.89
C TRP A 41 11.82 -13.28 1.83
N ASP A 42 13.15 -13.32 1.89
CA ASP A 42 14.01 -13.93 0.86
C ASP A 42 13.84 -15.45 0.72
N LEU A 43 13.24 -16.10 1.74
CA LEU A 43 13.01 -17.55 1.79
C LEU A 43 11.53 -17.92 1.62
N ASP A 44 10.64 -16.94 1.53
CA ASP A 44 9.22 -17.18 1.35
C ASP A 44 8.94 -17.63 -0.09
N SER A 45 8.05 -18.62 -0.24
CA SER A 45 7.59 -19.03 -1.57
C SER A 45 6.69 -17.95 -2.18
N LEU A 46 6.70 -17.84 -3.51
CA LEU A 46 5.80 -16.92 -4.22
C LEU A 46 4.32 -17.19 -3.91
N ASP A 47 3.94 -18.47 -3.72
CA ASP A 47 2.57 -18.84 -3.34
C ASP A 47 2.21 -18.31 -1.95
N SER A 48 3.11 -18.45 -0.97
CA SER A 48 2.93 -17.89 0.38
C SER A 48 2.74 -16.38 0.34
N LEU A 49 3.60 -15.67 -0.40
CA LEU A 49 3.52 -14.21 -0.54
C LEU A 49 2.24 -13.75 -1.25
N VAL A 50 1.77 -14.49 -2.27
CA VAL A 50 0.50 -14.20 -2.95
C VAL A 50 -0.68 -14.44 -2.02
N ASN A 51 -0.66 -15.47 -1.18
CA ASN A 51 -1.71 -15.69 -0.19
C ASN A 51 -1.75 -14.58 0.85
N ARG A 52 -0.60 -14.13 1.35
CA ARG A 52 -0.51 -12.95 2.22
C ARG A 52 -1.04 -11.69 1.54
N LEU A 53 -0.66 -11.42 0.29
CA LEU A 53 -1.19 -10.28 -0.47
C LEU A 53 -2.73 -10.26 -0.53
N LYS A 54 -3.36 -11.43 -0.70
CA LYS A 54 -4.82 -11.56 -0.70
C LYS A 54 -5.41 -11.26 0.67
N GLU A 55 -4.79 -11.73 1.75
CA GLU A 55 -5.21 -11.42 3.12
C GLU A 55 -5.19 -9.91 3.36
N GLU A 56 -4.08 -9.23 3.04
CA GLU A 56 -3.99 -7.76 3.22
C GLU A 56 -4.98 -7.00 2.33
N THR A 57 -5.31 -7.53 1.15
CA THR A 57 -6.33 -6.93 0.28
C THR A 57 -7.73 -7.07 0.90
N ALA A 58 -8.03 -8.22 1.51
CA ALA A 58 -9.28 -8.44 2.22
C ALA A 58 -9.42 -7.49 3.42
N GLU A 59 -8.34 -7.21 4.16
CA GLU A 59 -8.37 -6.26 5.29
C GLU A 59 -8.74 -4.82 4.85
N ILE A 60 -8.32 -4.39 3.65
CA ILE A 60 -8.76 -3.12 3.06
C ILE A 60 -10.27 -3.15 2.78
N GLU A 61 -10.75 -4.21 2.14
CA GLU A 61 -12.16 -4.38 1.79
C GLU A 61 -13.04 -4.36 3.05
N GLU A 62 -12.66 -5.12 4.08
CA GLU A 62 -13.34 -5.16 5.38
C GLU A 62 -13.36 -3.78 6.04
N THR A 63 -12.25 -3.04 6.00
CA THR A 63 -12.17 -1.69 6.59
C THR A 63 -13.09 -0.70 5.87
N ILE A 64 -13.14 -0.75 4.54
CA ILE A 64 -14.02 0.11 3.75
C ILE A 64 -15.49 -0.26 4.02
N GLU A 65 -15.82 -1.55 3.99
CA GLU A 65 -17.18 -2.02 4.24
C GLU A 65 -17.66 -1.63 5.65
N ALA A 66 -16.80 -1.80 6.66
CA ALA A 66 -17.08 -1.38 8.02
C ALA A 66 -17.34 0.13 8.12
N TYR A 67 -16.57 0.97 7.41
CA TYR A 67 -16.82 2.41 7.35
C TYR A 67 -18.16 2.73 6.70
N GLU A 68 -18.49 2.09 5.57
CA GLU A 68 -19.72 2.34 4.83
C GLU A 68 -20.98 1.92 5.60
N LYS A 69 -20.88 0.87 6.43
CA LYS A 69 -21.95 0.41 7.32
C LYS A 69 -22.20 1.33 8.53
N LEU A 70 -21.30 2.28 8.81
CA LEU A 70 -21.50 3.21 9.93
C LEU A 70 -22.71 4.13 9.70
N PRO A 71 -23.49 4.40 10.76
CA PRO A 71 -24.46 5.49 10.78
C PRO A 71 -23.84 6.81 10.31
N ALA A 72 -24.61 7.62 9.56
CA ALA A 72 -24.11 8.86 8.96
C ALA A 72 -23.44 9.82 9.98
N TYR A 73 -24.02 9.97 11.17
CA TYR A 73 -23.47 10.82 12.22
C TYR A 73 -22.10 10.34 12.74
N LEU A 74 -21.82 9.02 12.72
CA LEU A 74 -20.50 8.48 13.06
C LEU A 74 -19.50 8.65 11.93
N ARG A 75 -19.93 8.62 10.66
CA ARG A 75 -19.05 8.88 9.51
C ARG A 75 -18.58 10.33 9.42
N GLU A 76 -19.39 11.24 9.94
CA GLU A 76 -19.07 12.67 10.04
C GLU A 76 -18.17 13.00 11.24
N ASP A 77 -18.05 12.09 12.22
CA ASP A 77 -17.14 12.25 13.35
C ASP A 77 -15.67 12.30 12.85
N PRO A 78 -14.92 13.39 13.11
CA PRO A 78 -13.56 13.54 12.61
C PRO A 78 -12.59 12.48 13.12
N SER A 79 -12.77 12.01 14.35
CA SER A 79 -11.89 11.01 14.97
C SER A 79 -12.10 9.63 14.35
N ILE A 80 -13.36 9.26 14.09
CA ILE A 80 -13.71 8.02 13.39
C ILE A 80 -13.17 8.06 11.97
N LYS A 81 -13.40 9.16 11.24
CA LYS A 81 -12.88 9.32 9.88
C LYS A 81 -11.36 9.21 9.82
N ALA A 82 -10.65 9.84 10.76
CA ALA A 82 -9.20 9.77 10.83
C ALA A 82 -8.69 8.34 11.11
N ALA A 83 -9.37 7.61 12.01
CA ALA A 83 -9.03 6.22 12.32
C ALA A 83 -9.18 5.31 11.09
N PHE A 84 -10.31 5.37 10.38
CA PHE A 84 -10.51 4.60 9.15
C PHE A 84 -9.54 4.99 8.05
N GLN A 85 -9.23 6.29 7.88
CA GLN A 85 -8.22 6.73 6.93
C GLN A 85 -6.82 6.16 7.23
N GLU A 86 -6.42 6.11 8.50
CA GLU A 86 -5.13 5.54 8.87
C GLU A 86 -5.12 4.02 8.67
N ASN A 87 -6.19 3.31 9.02
CA ASN A 87 -6.30 1.87 8.79
C ASN A 87 -6.22 1.52 7.31
N ILE A 88 -7.01 2.20 6.46
CA ILE A 88 -6.95 1.98 5.00
C ILE A 88 -5.54 2.23 4.45
N ARG A 89 -4.86 3.29 4.92
CA ARG A 89 -3.47 3.58 4.51
C ARG A 89 -2.49 2.51 5.00
N ALA A 90 -2.69 1.99 6.20
CA ALA A 90 -1.84 0.95 6.78
C ALA A 90 -1.99 -0.36 5.99
N GLU A 91 -3.20 -0.78 5.65
CA GLU A 91 -3.40 -2.05 4.94
C GLU A 91 -3.05 -1.92 3.46
N ALA A 92 -3.28 -0.76 2.84
CA ALA A 92 -2.72 -0.45 1.53
C ALA A 92 -1.18 -0.57 1.51
N ALA A 93 -0.50 -0.13 2.58
CA ALA A 93 0.96 -0.25 2.68
C ALA A 93 1.40 -1.71 2.81
N ASP A 94 0.65 -2.58 3.48
CA ASP A 94 0.96 -4.01 3.54
C ASP A 94 0.73 -4.71 2.20
N VAL A 95 -0.34 -4.38 1.48
CA VAL A 95 -0.53 -4.82 0.09
C VAL A 95 0.66 -4.40 -0.78
N GLY A 96 1.10 -3.15 -0.66
CA GLY A 96 2.29 -2.65 -1.34
C GLY A 96 3.57 -3.42 -0.97
N ASN A 97 3.74 -3.72 0.31
CA ASN A 97 4.89 -4.48 0.81
C ASN A 97 4.90 -5.89 0.24
N PHE A 98 3.81 -6.65 0.31
CA PHE A 98 3.78 -8.00 -0.26
C PHE A 98 3.93 -8.00 -1.79
N ALA A 99 3.35 -7.04 -2.50
CA ALA A 99 3.59 -6.90 -3.93
C ALA A 99 5.08 -6.65 -4.26
N MET A 100 5.76 -5.84 -3.45
CA MET A 100 7.19 -5.61 -3.55
C MET A 100 8.01 -6.87 -3.23
N MET A 101 7.62 -7.63 -2.19
CA MET A 101 8.30 -8.89 -1.83
C MET A 101 8.16 -9.96 -2.91
N ILE A 102 7.00 -10.03 -3.58
CA ILE A 102 6.78 -10.90 -4.75
C ILE A 102 7.70 -10.46 -5.91
N PHE A 103 7.75 -9.15 -6.18
CA PHE A 103 8.65 -8.61 -7.20
C PHE A 103 10.11 -8.96 -6.90
N ASP A 104 10.55 -8.79 -5.65
CA ASP A 104 11.91 -9.09 -5.25
C ASP A 104 12.21 -10.60 -5.33
N ASN A 105 11.30 -11.47 -4.86
CA ASN A 105 11.47 -12.93 -4.96
C ASN A 105 11.36 -13.49 -6.38
N SER A 106 10.80 -12.74 -7.33
CA SER A 106 10.78 -13.18 -8.74
C SER A 106 12.19 -13.36 -9.33
N LYS A 107 13.23 -12.79 -8.69
CA LYS A 107 14.65 -13.02 -9.03
C LYS A 107 15.09 -14.47 -8.85
N ASN A 108 14.33 -15.27 -8.08
CA ASN A 108 14.64 -16.66 -7.73
C ASN A 108 13.87 -17.70 -8.58
N LEU A 109 13.12 -17.25 -9.59
CA LEU A 109 12.50 -18.11 -10.61
C LEU A 109 13.56 -18.66 -11.59
#